data_AF-A0A8X6VSC5-F1
#
_entry.id   AF-A0A8X6VSC5-F1
#
_cell.length_a   1.000
_cell.length_b   1.000
_cell.length_c   1.000
_cell.angle_alpha   90.00
_cell.angle_beta   90.00
_cell.angle_gamma   90.00
#
_symmetry.space_group_name_H-M   'P 1'
#
loop_
_entity.id
_entity.type
_entity.pdbx_description
1 polymer ?
#
loop_
_entity_poly.entity_id
_entity_poly.type
_entity_poly.pdbx_seq_one_letter_code
_entity_poly.pdbx_strand_id
1 'polypeptide(L)'
;MGHVNKLPCNMIIDTGANVSIIQNDLAQKFKEKLIWTPPRVVLQTVTGEKIDIHGKLKVKIKFGDTTYQHAVYVADIADPFILGLDFLKEHGFTLDFNKNELRSIHEEVTIFKIEHRTKSIRQVTANENITIPPRTEIIVPGYIGNDVSFNSGLIGSAENKANGLLIASTLVDLSRKTIPVRICNVTEKPRVFQKGEVLATCSPVTCVCKSSSLLLSNSPQQLTPDLLENAELSPEQKSSAERLFQEFEDVFSRNRPYYSDTTQN
;
A
#
# COMPACT_ATOMS: atom_id res chain seq x y z
N MET A 1 -15.18 -4.08 7.24
CA MET A 1 -14.53 -4.93 8.27
C MET A 1 -15.59 -5.90 8.78
N GLY A 2 -15.29 -7.19 8.89
CA GLY A 2 -16.21 -8.18 9.47
C GLY A 2 -15.49 -9.07 10.47
N HIS A 3 -16.07 -10.22 10.82
CA HIS A 3 -15.44 -11.15 11.78
C HIS A 3 -15.35 -12.57 11.21
N VAL A 4 -14.27 -13.26 11.53
CA VAL A 4 -14.10 -14.70 11.25
C VAL A 4 -13.86 -15.41 12.57
N ASN A 5 -14.72 -16.37 12.93
CA ASN A 5 -14.69 -17.07 14.22
C ASN A 5 -14.56 -16.09 15.42
N LYS A 6 -15.29 -14.96 15.36
CA LYS A 6 -15.30 -13.84 16.33
C LYS A 6 -14.06 -12.94 16.34
N LEU A 7 -13.03 -13.22 15.54
CA LEU A 7 -11.90 -12.32 15.37
C LEU A 7 -12.19 -11.27 14.30
N PRO A 8 -11.95 -9.97 14.55
CA PRO A 8 -12.09 -8.95 13.52
C PRO A 8 -11.11 -9.25 12.37
N CYS A 9 -11.61 -9.17 11.15
CA CYS A 9 -10.87 -9.54 9.94
C CYS A 9 -11.21 -8.58 8.79
N ASN A 10 -10.16 -8.13 8.09
CA ASN A 10 -10.31 -7.44 6.82
C ASN A 10 -10.48 -8.50 5.75
N MET A 11 -11.65 -8.55 5.11
CA MET A 11 -11.95 -9.53 4.07
C MET A 11 -12.00 -8.81 2.72
N ILE A 12 -11.37 -9.40 1.72
CA ILE A 12 -11.46 -8.95 0.33
C ILE A 12 -12.58 -9.73 -0.36
N ILE A 13 -13.40 -9.03 -1.14
CA ILE A 13 -14.35 -9.66 -2.07
C ILE A 13 -13.63 -9.74 -3.41
N ASP A 14 -13.36 -10.95 -3.89
CA ASP A 14 -12.60 -11.18 -5.11
C ASP A 14 -13.40 -12.06 -6.07
N THR A 15 -14.00 -11.43 -7.09
CA THR A 15 -14.70 -12.15 -8.16
C THR A 15 -13.76 -12.86 -9.12
N GLY A 16 -12.45 -12.58 -9.06
CA GLY A 16 -11.40 -13.30 -9.79
C GLY A 16 -10.98 -14.60 -9.09
N ALA A 17 -11.33 -14.78 -7.81
CA ALA A 17 -11.08 -16.00 -7.07
C ALA A 17 -12.28 -16.96 -7.14
N ASN A 18 -12.07 -18.18 -7.61
CA ASN A 18 -13.14 -19.19 -7.65
C ASN A 18 -13.49 -19.77 -6.27
N VAL A 19 -12.55 -19.68 -5.33
CA VAL A 19 -12.66 -20.27 -3.98
C VAL A 19 -12.28 -19.25 -2.92
N SER A 20 -12.83 -19.40 -1.72
CA SER A 20 -12.52 -18.56 -0.58
C SER A 20 -11.30 -19.09 0.17
N ILE A 21 -10.39 -18.18 0.55
CA ILE A 21 -9.07 -18.50 1.09
C ILE A 21 -8.84 -17.69 2.38
N ILE A 22 -8.26 -18.34 3.39
CA ILE A 22 -7.80 -17.71 4.62
C ILE A 22 -6.29 -17.87 4.76
N GLN A 23 -5.63 -16.81 5.24
CA GLN A 23 -4.21 -16.82 5.54
C GLN A 23 -3.89 -17.83 6.65
N ASN A 24 -2.82 -18.60 6.45
CA ASN A 24 -2.35 -19.64 7.38
C ASN A 24 -2.21 -19.16 8.84
N ASP A 25 -1.50 -18.05 9.06
CA ASP A 25 -1.31 -17.48 10.41
C ASP A 25 -2.62 -17.10 11.11
N LEU A 26 -3.62 -16.66 10.33
CA LEU A 26 -4.95 -16.36 10.87
C LEU A 26 -5.70 -17.66 11.22
N ALA A 27 -5.64 -18.66 10.34
CA ALA A 27 -6.29 -19.96 10.55
C ALA A 27 -5.76 -20.68 11.81
N GLN A 28 -4.45 -20.60 12.06
CA GLN A 28 -3.82 -21.22 13.24
C GLN A 28 -4.38 -20.69 14.58
N LYS A 29 -4.94 -19.47 14.60
CA LYS A 29 -5.56 -18.90 15.81
C LYS A 29 -6.84 -19.62 16.24
N PHE A 30 -7.48 -20.36 15.34
CA PHE A 30 -8.80 -20.95 15.60
C PHE A 30 -8.75 -22.28 16.37
N LYS A 31 -7.57 -22.86 16.61
CA LYS A 31 -7.37 -24.16 17.30
C LYS A 31 -8.16 -25.33 16.70
N GLU A 32 -8.78 -25.15 15.53
CA GLU A 32 -9.51 -26.17 14.80
C GLU A 32 -8.53 -26.97 13.94
N LYS A 33 -8.75 -28.27 13.80
CA LYS A 33 -7.92 -29.12 12.95
C LYS A 33 -8.24 -28.87 11.48
N LEU A 34 -7.21 -28.66 10.67
CA LEU A 34 -7.35 -28.58 9.23
C LEU A 34 -7.86 -29.91 8.67
N ILE A 35 -8.87 -29.83 7.82
CA ILE A 35 -9.34 -30.98 7.04
C ILE A 35 -8.43 -31.08 5.83
N TRP A 36 -7.68 -32.18 5.73
CA TRP A 36 -6.81 -32.42 4.59
C TRP A 36 -7.64 -32.50 3.30
N THR A 37 -7.18 -31.80 2.27
CA THR A 37 -7.80 -31.82 0.94
C THR A 37 -7.00 -32.65 -0.03
N PRO A 38 -7.64 -33.47 -0.89
CA PRO A 38 -6.95 -34.18 -1.97
C PRO A 38 -6.19 -33.21 -2.89
N PRO A 39 -5.06 -33.64 -3.50
CA PRO A 39 -4.16 -32.81 -4.32
C PRO A 39 -4.76 -32.32 -5.66
N ARG A 40 -6.08 -32.39 -5.84
CA ARG A 40 -6.78 -32.01 -7.08
C ARG A 40 -7.17 -30.54 -7.14
N VAL A 41 -6.85 -29.77 -6.10
CA VAL A 41 -7.09 -28.33 -6.06
C VAL A 41 -5.73 -27.67 -6.04
N VAL A 42 -5.45 -26.88 -7.07
CA VAL A 42 -4.26 -26.05 -7.17
C VAL A 42 -4.76 -24.61 -7.13
N LEU A 43 -4.31 -23.84 -6.14
CA LEU A 43 -4.50 -22.39 -6.18
C LEU A 43 -3.43 -21.83 -7.11
N GLN A 44 -3.86 -21.01 -8.07
CA GLN A 44 -2.97 -20.37 -9.02
C GLN A 44 -3.30 -18.89 -9.08
N THR A 45 -2.28 -18.04 -9.00
CA THR A 45 -2.42 -16.59 -9.15
C THR A 45 -2.61 -16.21 -10.62
N VAL A 46 -2.96 -14.95 -10.86
CA VAL A 46 -3.04 -14.39 -12.22
C VAL A 46 -1.70 -14.37 -12.96
N THR A 47 -0.57 -14.41 -12.24
CA THR A 47 0.79 -14.53 -12.81
C THR A 47 1.15 -15.97 -13.15
N GLY A 48 0.32 -16.93 -12.74
CA GLY A 48 0.53 -18.35 -12.98
C GLY A 48 1.27 -19.09 -11.86
N GLU A 49 1.64 -18.40 -10.79
CA GLU A 49 2.30 -18.99 -9.62
C GLU A 49 1.34 -19.90 -8.86
N LYS A 50 1.85 -21.04 -8.40
CA LYS A 50 1.07 -22.00 -7.61
C LYS A 50 1.22 -21.68 -6.13
N ILE A 51 0.09 -21.66 -5.44
CA ILE A 51 0.04 -21.49 -3.99
C ILE A 51 -0.27 -22.84 -3.35
N ASP A 52 0.56 -23.24 -2.40
CA ASP A 52 0.37 -24.47 -1.65
C ASP A 52 -0.84 -24.36 -0.71
N ILE A 53 -1.63 -25.42 -0.69
CA ILE A 53 -2.82 -25.54 0.16
C ILE A 53 -2.46 -26.37 1.39
N HIS A 54 -2.58 -25.77 2.57
CA HIS A 54 -2.39 -26.44 3.86
C HIS A 54 -3.58 -27.31 4.25
N GLY A 55 -4.77 -26.96 3.78
CA GLY A 55 -6.00 -27.75 3.96
C GLY A 55 -7.25 -26.90 3.84
N LYS A 56 -8.34 -27.39 4.43
CA LYS A 56 -9.63 -26.68 4.55
C LYS A 56 -10.04 -26.50 6.00
N LEU A 57 -10.78 -25.42 6.25
CA LEU A 57 -11.39 -25.13 7.53
C LEU A 57 -12.83 -24.65 7.34
N LYS A 58 -13.75 -25.06 8.22
CA LYS A 58 -15.10 -24.50 8.25
C LYS A 58 -15.12 -23.33 9.23
N VAL A 59 -15.38 -22.13 8.74
CA VAL A 59 -15.33 -20.90 9.55
C VAL A 59 -16.70 -20.24 9.64
N LYS A 60 -16.93 -19.49 10.72
CA LYS A 60 -18.07 -18.59 10.88
C LYS A 60 -17.68 -17.18 10.46
N ILE A 61 -18.23 -16.72 9.35
CA ILE A 61 -17.99 -15.38 8.78
C ILE A 61 -19.18 -14.50 9.16
N LYS A 62 -18.94 -13.38 9.84
CA LYS A 62 -19.98 -12.43 10.24
C LYS A 62 -19.81 -11.10 9.52
N PHE A 63 -20.89 -10.64 8.90
CA PHE A 63 -21.07 -9.25 8.47
C PHE A 63 -22.32 -8.69 9.14
N GLY A 64 -22.28 -7.44 9.61
CA GLY A 64 -23.40 -6.85 10.35
C GLY A 64 -23.87 -7.77 11.48
N ASP A 65 -25.12 -8.22 11.39
CA ASP A 65 -25.76 -9.13 12.33
C ASP A 65 -25.82 -10.59 11.87
N THR A 66 -25.62 -10.87 10.58
CA THR A 66 -25.71 -12.24 10.05
C THR A 66 -24.37 -12.97 10.09
N THR A 67 -24.46 -14.26 10.41
CA THR A 67 -23.32 -15.17 10.45
C THR A 67 -23.51 -16.30 9.44
N TYR A 68 -22.54 -16.44 8.55
CA TYR A 68 -22.45 -17.46 7.51
C TYR A 68 -21.45 -18.53 7.92
N GLN A 69 -21.74 -19.80 7.65
CA GLN A 69 -20.78 -20.88 7.84
C GLN A 69 -20.28 -21.35 6.49
N HIS A 70 -18.98 -21.21 6.23
CA HIS A 70 -18.39 -21.54 4.93
C HIS A 70 -17.12 -22.34 5.09
N ALA A 71 -16.84 -23.23 4.12
CA ALA A 71 -15.57 -23.96 4.06
C ALA A 71 -14.56 -23.17 3.23
N VAL A 72 -13.41 -22.85 3.82
CA VAL A 72 -12.35 -22.06 3.18
C VAL A 72 -11.05 -22.85 3.09
N TYR A 73 -10.25 -22.54 2.07
CA TYR A 73 -8.90 -23.09 1.93
C TYR A 73 -7.90 -22.31 2.77
N VAL A 74 -6.93 -23.00 3.35
CA VAL A 74 -5.85 -22.39 4.12
C VAL A 74 -4.59 -22.38 3.26
N ALA A 75 -4.01 -21.19 3.08
CA ALA A 75 -2.83 -20.99 2.23
C ALA A 75 -1.97 -19.82 2.75
N ASP A 76 -0.72 -19.75 2.30
CA ASP A 76 0.17 -18.62 2.59
C ASP A 76 -0.09 -17.49 1.59
N ILE A 77 -1.00 -16.58 1.96
CA ILE A 77 -1.39 -15.41 1.18
C ILE A 77 -1.10 -14.12 1.95
N ALA A 78 -0.95 -13.00 1.24
CA ALA A 78 -0.68 -11.69 1.84
C ALA A 78 -1.93 -11.12 2.55
N ASP A 79 -3.08 -11.24 1.90
CA ASP A 79 -4.34 -10.76 2.47
C ASP A 79 -4.87 -11.73 3.53
N PRO A 80 -5.39 -11.23 4.66
CA PRO A 80 -5.80 -12.11 5.75
C PRO A 80 -6.96 -13.04 5.37
N PHE A 81 -7.83 -12.60 4.45
CA PHE A 81 -8.98 -13.39 4.01
C PHE A 81 -9.52 -12.91 2.66
N ILE A 82 -9.77 -13.85 1.74
CA ILE A 82 -10.36 -13.62 0.41
C ILE A 82 -11.68 -14.40 0.33
N LEU A 83 -12.75 -13.69 -0.01
CA LEU A 83 -14.08 -14.23 -0.31
C LEU A 83 -14.19 -14.38 -1.82
N GLY A 84 -14.17 -15.63 -2.27
CA GLY A 84 -14.29 -15.99 -3.68
C GLY A 84 -15.74 -16.18 -4.12
N LEU A 85 -15.89 -16.55 -5.39
CA LEU A 85 -17.18 -16.82 -6.02
C LEU A 85 -17.95 -17.97 -5.37
N ASP A 86 -17.29 -18.93 -4.74
CA ASP A 86 -17.93 -20.04 -4.02
C ASP A 86 -18.83 -19.52 -2.88
N PHE A 87 -18.28 -18.67 -2.01
CA PHE A 87 -19.00 -18.06 -0.91
C PHE A 87 -20.13 -17.15 -1.42
N LEU A 88 -19.81 -16.30 -2.40
CA LEU A 88 -20.77 -15.33 -2.94
C LEU A 88 -21.98 -16.05 -3.57
N LYS A 89 -21.75 -17.12 -4.34
CA LYS A 89 -22.82 -17.89 -4.97
C LYS A 89 -23.60 -18.72 -3.95
N GLU A 90 -22.91 -19.40 -3.03
CA GLU A 90 -23.56 -20.27 -2.03
C GLU A 90 -24.54 -19.50 -1.15
N HIS A 91 -24.18 -18.28 -0.75
CA HIS A 91 -25.01 -17.46 0.14
C HIS A 91 -25.86 -16.40 -0.58
N GLY A 92 -25.90 -16.43 -1.92
CA GLY A 92 -26.76 -15.57 -2.74
C GLY A 92 -26.39 -14.09 -2.65
N PHE A 93 -25.10 -13.77 -2.70
CA PHE A 93 -24.63 -12.39 -2.76
C PHE A 93 -24.76 -11.81 -4.18
N THR A 94 -25.20 -10.57 -4.27
CA THR A 94 -25.30 -9.79 -5.50
C THR A 94 -24.46 -8.52 -5.38
N LEU A 95 -23.60 -8.29 -6.36
CA LEU A 95 -22.86 -7.03 -6.54
C LEU A 95 -23.71 -6.08 -7.40
N ASP A 96 -24.21 -5.01 -6.80
CA ASP A 96 -24.89 -3.92 -7.50
C ASP A 96 -23.89 -2.79 -7.75
N PHE A 97 -23.30 -2.74 -8.94
CA PHE A 97 -22.35 -1.70 -9.32
C PHE A 97 -22.98 -0.31 -9.49
N ASN A 98 -24.30 -0.23 -9.73
CA ASN A 98 -24.97 1.08 -9.85
C ASN A 98 -25.08 1.75 -8.48
N LYS A 99 -25.34 0.96 -7.44
CA LYS A 99 -25.42 1.44 -6.06
C LYS A 99 -24.12 1.31 -5.29
N ASN A 100 -23.15 0.60 -5.86
CA ASN A 100 -21.90 0.25 -5.22
C ASN A 100 -22.11 -0.57 -3.95
N GLU A 101 -23.03 -1.54 -4.01
CA GLU A 101 -23.46 -2.31 -2.85
C GLU A 101 -23.20 -3.80 -3.04
N LEU A 102 -22.72 -4.45 -1.98
CA LEU A 102 -22.84 -5.88 -1.85
C LEU A 102 -24.12 -6.20 -1.06
N ARG A 103 -25.04 -6.93 -1.68
CA ARG A 103 -26.32 -7.35 -1.11
C ARG A 103 -26.32 -8.84 -0.88
N SER A 104 -26.85 -9.31 0.25
CA SER A 104 -27.17 -10.71 0.47
C SER A 104 -28.68 -10.89 0.30
N ILE A 105 -29.14 -11.99 -0.29
CA ILE A 105 -30.58 -12.33 -0.29
C ILE A 105 -31.13 -12.57 1.12
N HIS A 106 -30.26 -12.81 2.09
CA HIS A 106 -30.61 -13.12 3.48
C HIS A 106 -30.61 -11.89 4.41
N GLU A 107 -30.17 -10.72 3.93
CA GLU A 107 -30.14 -9.48 4.72
C GLU A 107 -30.81 -8.33 3.96
N GLU A 108 -31.67 -7.57 4.66
CA GLU A 108 -32.28 -6.33 4.14
C GLU A 108 -31.26 -5.16 4.11
N VAL A 109 -30.12 -5.33 4.78
CA VAL A 109 -29.09 -4.30 5.01
C VAL A 109 -27.95 -4.43 4.00
N THR A 110 -27.54 -3.31 3.41
CA THR A 110 -26.32 -3.19 2.59
C THR A 110 -25.10 -3.59 3.41
N ILE A 111 -24.44 -4.69 3.04
CA ILE A 111 -23.33 -5.28 3.80
C ILE A 111 -22.04 -4.47 3.61
N PHE A 112 -21.87 -3.91 2.41
CA PHE A 112 -20.84 -2.96 2.08
C PHE A 112 -21.41 -1.90 1.15
N LYS A 113 -21.34 -0.64 1.55
CA LYS A 113 -21.38 0.48 0.60
C LYS A 113 -19.94 0.69 0.19
N ILE A 114 -19.60 0.33 -1.04
CA ILE A 114 -18.35 0.77 -1.66
C ILE A 114 -18.50 2.29 -1.75
N GLU A 115 -18.02 3.00 -0.73
CA GLU A 115 -17.98 4.45 -0.83
C GLU A 115 -17.21 4.77 -2.11
N HIS A 116 -17.89 5.37 -3.09
CA HIS A 116 -17.27 6.12 -4.17
C HIS A 116 -16.60 7.36 -3.57
N ARG A 117 -15.68 7.16 -2.65
CA ARG A 117 -14.53 8.03 -2.58
C ARG A 117 -13.54 7.29 -3.44
N THR A 118 -13.64 7.51 -4.75
CA THR A 118 -12.53 7.18 -5.63
C THR A 118 -11.29 7.67 -4.88
N LYS A 119 -10.39 6.74 -4.54
CA LYS A 119 -9.07 7.06 -4.02
C LYS A 119 -8.28 7.66 -5.19
N SER A 120 -8.79 8.76 -5.73
CA SER A 120 -8.18 9.43 -6.85
C SER A 120 -7.00 10.18 -6.28
N ILE A 121 -5.83 9.81 -6.78
CA ILE A 121 -4.64 10.63 -6.69
C ILE A 121 -5.04 12.02 -7.16
N ARG A 122 -4.88 13.03 -6.31
CA ARG A 122 -5.22 14.41 -6.63
C ARG A 122 -3.99 15.16 -7.07
N GLN A 123 -4.18 16.14 -7.95
CA GLN A 123 -3.12 17.06 -8.30
C GLN A 123 -3.05 18.16 -7.24
N VAL A 124 -1.83 18.45 -6.81
CA VAL A 124 -1.50 19.61 -6.00
C VAL A 124 -0.98 20.68 -6.93
N THR A 125 -1.63 21.84 -6.98
CA THR A 125 -1.30 22.90 -7.93
C THR A 125 -0.72 24.13 -7.25
N ALA A 126 0.06 24.91 -7.98
CA ALA A 126 0.51 26.24 -7.55
C ALA A 126 -0.65 27.25 -7.62
N ASN A 127 -0.87 28.06 -6.58
CA ASN A 127 -1.89 29.12 -6.60
C ASN A 127 -1.38 30.45 -7.18
N GLU A 128 -0.06 30.56 -7.36
CA GLU A 128 0.62 31.69 -7.97
C GLU A 128 1.86 31.19 -8.71
N ASN A 129 2.58 32.10 -9.38
CA ASN A 129 3.81 31.74 -10.07
C ASN A 129 4.93 31.52 -9.05
N ILE A 130 5.58 30.37 -9.12
CA ILE A 130 6.62 29.97 -8.16
C ILE A 130 7.90 29.67 -8.93
N THR A 131 9.01 30.29 -8.54
CA THR A 131 10.34 29.98 -9.09
C THR A 131 11.14 29.18 -8.08
N ILE A 132 11.56 27.98 -8.47
CA ILE A 132 12.48 27.12 -7.72
C ILE A 132 13.89 27.36 -8.28
N PRO A 133 14.81 27.98 -7.51
CA PRO A 133 16.17 28.24 -7.98
C PRO A 133 16.93 26.94 -8.30
N PRO A 134 18.03 27.00 -9.08
CA PRO A 134 18.96 25.88 -9.24
C PRO A 134 19.49 25.38 -7.90
N ARG A 135 19.85 24.09 -7.84
CA ARG A 135 20.59 23.48 -6.71
C ARG A 135 20.00 23.81 -5.32
N THR A 136 18.69 23.89 -5.21
CA THR A 136 17.99 24.35 -4.00
C THR A 136 16.91 23.38 -3.58
N GLU A 137 16.75 23.20 -2.27
CA GLU A 137 15.58 22.58 -1.66
C GLU A 137 14.69 23.66 -1.00
N ILE A 138 13.40 23.63 -1.28
CA ILE A 138 12.44 24.63 -0.80
C ILE A 138 11.09 23.99 -0.50
N ILE A 139 10.36 24.57 0.46
CA ILE A 139 8.96 24.23 0.74
C ILE A 139 8.07 25.32 0.17
N VAL A 140 7.13 24.94 -0.68
CA VAL A 140 6.20 25.85 -1.34
C VAL A 140 4.75 25.50 -1.03
N PRO A 141 3.82 26.48 -0.99
CA PRO A 141 2.42 26.21 -0.74
C PRO A 141 1.75 25.59 -1.97
N GLY A 142 1.20 24.39 -1.80
CA GLY A 142 0.38 23.68 -2.77
C GLY A 142 -1.10 23.68 -2.39
N TYR A 143 -1.96 23.51 -3.40
CA TYR A 143 -3.41 23.60 -3.27
C TYR A 143 -4.09 22.38 -3.89
N ILE A 144 -5.12 21.89 -3.22
CA ILE A 144 -6.00 20.81 -3.70
C ILE A 144 -7.41 21.37 -3.74
N GLY A 145 -8.19 21.04 -4.78
CA GLY A 145 -9.56 21.50 -4.93
C GLY A 145 -10.46 21.14 -3.72
N ASN A 146 -11.47 21.97 -3.46
CA ASN A 146 -12.27 22.00 -2.21
C ASN A 146 -13.03 20.72 -1.85
N ASP A 147 -13.17 19.75 -2.75
CA ASP A 147 -13.89 18.51 -2.49
C ASP A 147 -12.95 17.42 -1.94
N VAL A 148 -12.33 17.69 -0.78
CA VAL A 148 -11.44 16.72 -0.12
C VAL A 148 -12.21 16.00 0.97
N SER A 149 -12.44 14.72 0.77
CA SER A 149 -13.21 13.88 1.70
C SER A 149 -12.35 13.29 2.83
N PHE A 150 -11.03 13.45 2.77
CA PHE A 150 -10.07 12.88 3.72
C PHE A 150 -9.33 13.99 4.49
N ASN A 151 -8.99 13.72 5.75
CA ASN A 151 -8.26 14.67 6.59
C ASN A 151 -6.74 14.57 6.42
N SER A 152 -6.22 13.50 5.80
CA SER A 152 -4.77 13.30 5.63
C SER A 152 -4.45 12.73 4.25
N GLY A 153 -3.31 13.15 3.71
CA GLY A 153 -2.81 12.73 2.41
C GLY A 153 -1.31 12.55 2.41
N LEU A 154 -0.82 11.77 1.45
CA LEU A 154 0.60 11.60 1.17
C LEU A 154 0.93 12.36 -0.11
N ILE A 155 1.77 13.37 0.00
CA ILE A 155 2.36 14.05 -1.15
C ILE A 155 3.35 13.10 -1.81
N GLY A 156 3.35 13.06 -3.14
CA GLY A 156 4.28 12.27 -3.94
C GLY A 156 4.61 12.97 -5.26
N SER A 157 5.54 12.38 -5.99
CA SER A 157 5.88 12.86 -7.33
C SER A 157 4.71 12.63 -8.27
N ALA A 158 4.35 13.64 -9.08
CA ALA A 158 3.67 13.37 -10.33
C ALA A 158 4.60 12.50 -11.19
N GLU A 159 4.06 11.54 -11.94
CA GLU A 159 4.80 10.45 -12.61
C GLU A 159 5.86 10.90 -13.65
N ASN A 160 6.09 12.20 -13.79
CA ASN A 160 7.10 12.78 -14.66
C ASN A 160 8.45 12.98 -13.92
N LYS A 161 9.19 11.88 -13.73
CA LYS A 161 10.58 11.87 -13.19
C LYS A 161 11.61 12.57 -14.11
N ALA A 162 11.21 13.14 -15.25
CA ALA A 162 12.12 13.55 -16.32
C ALA A 162 12.76 14.94 -16.20
N ASN A 163 12.51 15.71 -15.13
CA ASN A 163 12.86 17.15 -15.12
C ASN A 163 13.84 17.60 -14.02
N GLY A 164 14.50 16.68 -13.29
CA GLY A 164 15.47 17.04 -12.25
C GLY A 164 14.88 17.81 -11.05
N LEU A 165 13.58 17.70 -10.85
CA LEU A 165 12.88 18.15 -9.65
C LEU A 165 12.45 16.91 -8.86
N LEU A 166 12.83 16.87 -7.60
CA LEU A 166 12.46 15.82 -6.66
C LEU A 166 11.38 16.36 -5.73
N ILE A 167 10.31 15.60 -5.54
CA ILE A 167 9.24 15.91 -4.60
C ILE A 167 9.37 14.97 -3.41
N ALA A 168 9.49 15.52 -2.20
CA ALA A 168 9.61 14.70 -1.00
C ALA A 168 8.26 14.08 -0.63
N SER A 169 8.25 12.77 -0.41
CA SER A 169 7.07 12.07 0.10
C SER A 169 6.72 12.55 1.50
N THR A 170 5.60 13.28 1.64
CA THR A 170 5.27 13.99 2.88
C THR A 170 3.84 13.69 3.32
N LEU A 171 3.66 13.24 4.56
CA LEU A 171 2.33 13.11 5.16
C LEU A 171 1.81 14.51 5.54
N VAL A 172 0.63 14.86 5.03
CA VAL A 172 0.04 16.20 5.19
C VAL A 172 -1.39 16.13 5.70
N ASP A 173 -1.77 17.18 6.42
CA ASP A 173 -3.13 17.43 6.90
C ASP A 173 -3.91 18.22 5.84
N LEU A 174 -4.95 17.59 5.28
CA LEU A 174 -5.78 18.11 4.20
C LEU A 174 -6.94 18.99 4.70
N SER A 175 -7.13 19.11 6.02
CA SER A 175 -8.08 20.09 6.57
C SER A 175 -7.60 21.53 6.38
N ARG A 176 -6.33 21.71 6.03
CA ARG A 176 -5.69 23.00 5.79
C ARG A 176 -5.93 23.47 4.36
N LYS A 177 -6.16 24.77 4.19
CA LYS A 177 -6.33 25.40 2.87
C LYS A 177 -5.08 25.29 1.97
N THR A 178 -3.91 25.29 2.60
CA THR A 178 -2.60 25.24 1.93
C THR A 178 -1.80 24.06 2.47
N ILE A 179 -1.20 23.31 1.58
CA ILE A 179 -0.45 22.10 1.89
C ILE A 179 1.03 22.34 1.57
N PRO A 180 1.97 22.04 2.47
CA PRO A 180 3.38 22.21 2.18
C PRO A 180 3.84 21.15 1.16
N VAL A 181 4.49 21.60 0.09
CA VAL A 181 5.15 20.73 -0.91
C VAL A 181 6.65 21.00 -0.86
N ARG A 182 7.43 19.99 -0.49
CA ARG A 182 8.89 20.09 -0.41
C ARG A 182 9.50 19.62 -1.73
N ILE A 183 10.20 20.53 -2.39
CA ILE A 183 10.74 20.37 -3.75
C ILE A 183 12.24 20.60 -3.71
N CYS A 184 13.01 19.68 -4.28
CA CYS A 184 14.44 19.82 -4.50
C CYS A 184 14.73 19.93 -5.99
N ASN A 185 15.31 21.05 -6.42
CA ASN A 185 15.80 21.24 -7.77
C ASN A 185 17.27 20.85 -7.85
N VAL A 186 17.53 19.68 -8.44
CA VAL A 186 18.90 19.19 -8.64
C VAL A 186 19.51 19.66 -9.96
N THR A 187 18.79 20.47 -10.74
CA THR A 187 19.29 21.01 -12.01
C THR A 187 20.08 22.31 -11.83
N GLU A 188 20.82 22.69 -12.88
CA GLU A 188 21.54 23.97 -12.98
C GLU A 188 20.64 25.16 -13.40
N LYS A 189 19.35 24.91 -13.70
CA LYS A 189 18.43 25.94 -14.20
C LYS A 189 17.28 26.13 -13.22
N PRO A 190 16.78 27.37 -13.05
CA PRO A 190 15.57 27.58 -12.26
C PRO A 190 14.38 26.91 -12.94
N ARG A 191 13.46 26.34 -12.15
CA ARG A 191 12.14 25.94 -12.63
C ARG A 191 11.11 26.98 -12.23
N VAL A 192 10.35 27.48 -13.20
CA VAL A 192 9.15 28.30 -12.93
C VAL A 192 7.92 27.43 -13.08
N PHE A 193 7.10 27.35 -12.03
CA PHE A 193 5.74 26.83 -12.08
C PHE A 193 4.76 27.98 -12.26
N GLN A 194 3.85 27.87 -13.22
CA GLN A 194 2.78 28.85 -13.41
C GLN A 194 1.63 28.58 -12.44
N LYS A 195 0.84 29.61 -12.15
CA LYS A 195 -0.43 29.45 -11.44
C LYS A 195 -1.30 28.38 -12.12
N GLY A 196 -1.77 27.41 -11.35
CA GLY A 196 -2.56 26.27 -11.79
C GLY A 196 -1.72 25.07 -12.27
N GLU A 197 -0.41 25.21 -12.41
CA GLU A 197 0.48 24.11 -12.79
C GLU A 197 0.62 23.10 -11.64
N VAL A 198 0.73 21.82 -12.00
CA VAL A 198 0.84 20.71 -11.05
C VAL A 198 2.25 20.69 -10.43
N LEU A 199 2.30 20.83 -9.11
CA LEU A 199 3.52 20.71 -8.30
C LEU A 199 3.79 19.26 -7.92
N ALA A 200 2.75 18.53 -7.52
CA ALA A 200 2.85 17.20 -6.94
C ALA A 200 1.52 16.44 -7.07
N THR A 201 1.54 15.18 -6.69
CA THR A 201 0.33 14.38 -6.47
C THR A 201 0.07 14.21 -4.98
N CYS A 202 -1.19 13.99 -4.62
CA CYS A 202 -1.61 13.71 -3.25
C CYS A 202 -2.53 12.49 -3.24
N SER A 203 -2.08 11.44 -2.54
CA SER A 203 -2.84 10.21 -2.35
C SER A 203 -3.50 10.20 -0.97
N PRO A 204 -4.79 9.83 -0.84
CA PRO A 204 -5.44 9.79 0.46
C PRO A 204 -4.82 8.71 1.36
N VAL A 205 -4.60 9.05 2.63
CA VAL A 205 -4.08 8.11 3.63
C VAL A 205 -5.24 7.48 4.38
N THR A 206 -5.32 6.15 4.39
CA THR A 206 -6.44 5.40 4.97
C THR A 206 -6.19 4.90 6.38
N CYS A 207 -4.92 4.75 6.77
CA CYS A 207 -4.51 4.45 8.14
C CYS A 207 -3.10 4.97 8.40
N VAL A 208 -2.84 5.37 9.65
CA VAL A 208 -1.49 5.65 10.15
C VAL A 208 -1.25 4.69 11.30
N CYS A 209 -0.48 3.65 11.05
CA CYS A 209 -0.12 2.67 12.07
C CYS A 209 1.15 3.15 12.78
N LYS A 210 1.16 3.13 14.11
CA LYS A 210 2.42 3.16 14.84
C LYS A 210 3.11 1.84 14.56
N SER A 211 4.20 1.88 13.79
CA SER A 211 5.09 0.72 13.70
C SER A 211 5.61 0.46 15.11
N SER A 212 5.10 -0.58 15.78
CA SER A 212 5.85 -1.22 16.84
C SER A 212 7.09 -1.73 16.13
N SER A 213 8.20 -0.98 16.27
CA SER A 213 9.54 -1.28 15.78
C SER A 213 9.58 -2.69 15.22
N LEU A 214 9.42 -2.83 13.89
CA LEU A 214 9.75 -4.07 13.21
C LEU A 214 11.07 -4.49 13.84
N LEU A 215 11.08 -5.66 14.48
CA LEU A 215 12.28 -6.23 15.06
C LEU A 215 13.30 -6.17 13.93
N LEU A 216 14.15 -5.15 13.96
CA LEU A 216 15.25 -4.99 13.03
C LEU A 216 15.99 -6.29 13.20
N SER A 217 15.93 -7.15 12.18
CA SER A 217 16.79 -8.32 12.14
C SER A 217 18.19 -7.76 12.35
N ASN A 218 18.78 -8.06 13.51
CA ASN A 218 20.16 -7.73 13.88
C ASN A 218 21.15 -8.56 13.05
N SER A 219 20.87 -8.73 11.75
CA SER A 219 21.83 -9.18 10.78
C SER A 219 22.59 -7.94 10.32
N PRO A 220 23.90 -7.83 10.60
CA PRO A 220 24.73 -6.73 10.12
C PRO A 220 24.90 -6.88 8.60
N GLN A 221 23.93 -6.40 7.83
CA GLN A 221 24.17 -6.11 6.43
C GLN A 221 24.97 -4.81 6.41
N GLN A 222 26.26 -4.91 6.09
CA GLN A 222 27.13 -3.75 5.90
C GLN A 222 26.51 -2.88 4.80
N LEU A 223 25.95 -1.74 5.19
CA LEU A 223 25.43 -0.69 4.32
C LEU A 223 26.52 -0.06 3.42
N THR A 224 27.79 -0.42 3.66
CA THR A 224 28.96 0.34 3.21
C THR A 224 29.57 -0.06 1.86
N PRO A 225 29.56 -1.33 1.37
CA PRO A 225 30.26 -1.64 0.13
C PRO A 225 29.50 -1.11 -1.10
N ASP A 226 28.23 -1.47 -1.27
CA ASP A 226 27.49 -1.25 -2.52
C ASP A 226 27.27 0.24 -2.87
N LEU A 227 27.11 1.10 -1.86
CA LEU A 227 26.89 2.55 -2.04
C LEU A 227 28.18 3.31 -2.38
N LEU A 228 29.32 2.85 -1.86
CA LEU A 228 30.62 3.51 -2.03
C LEU A 228 31.44 2.93 -3.19
N GLU A 229 31.10 1.74 -3.67
CA GLU A 229 31.77 1.09 -4.80
C GLU A 229 31.42 1.77 -6.13
N ASN A 230 30.19 2.28 -6.26
CA ASN A 230 29.70 2.96 -7.46
C ASN A 230 29.89 4.49 -7.44
N ALA A 231 30.47 5.06 -6.38
CA ALA A 231 30.62 6.49 -6.22
C ALA A 231 32.01 6.97 -6.70
N GLU A 232 32.05 8.00 -7.55
CA GLU A 232 33.29 8.67 -7.96
C GLU A 232 33.84 9.57 -6.84
N LEU A 233 34.41 8.96 -5.80
CA LEU A 233 34.96 9.66 -4.63
C LEU A 233 36.49 9.48 -4.53
N SER A 234 37.18 10.50 -4.02
CA SER A 234 38.59 10.36 -3.63
C SER A 234 38.74 9.40 -2.45
N PRO A 235 39.94 8.84 -2.20
CA PRO A 235 40.19 7.97 -1.05
C PRO A 235 39.85 8.61 0.30
N GLU A 236 40.12 9.91 0.44
CA GLU A 236 39.82 10.70 1.65
C GLU A 236 38.30 10.90 1.83
N GLN A 237 37.59 11.15 0.73
CA GLN A 237 36.14 11.29 0.73
C GLN A 237 35.44 9.97 1.05
N LYS A 238 35.95 8.86 0.49
CA LYS A 238 35.46 7.51 0.76
C LYS A 238 35.63 7.16 2.25
N SER A 239 36.81 7.41 2.81
CA SER A 239 37.08 7.22 4.24
C SER A 239 36.18 8.09 5.14
N SER A 240 35.89 9.32 4.71
CA SER A 240 35.01 10.22 5.47
C SER A 240 33.54 9.77 5.41
N ALA A 241 33.08 9.29 4.26
CA ALA A 241 31.74 8.74 4.09
C ALA A 241 31.54 7.43 4.88
N GLU A 242 32.56 6.56 4.92
CA GLU A 242 32.53 5.34 5.74
C GLU A 242 32.32 5.65 7.22
N ARG A 243 33.04 6.65 7.76
CA ARG A 243 32.85 7.09 9.15
C ARG A 243 31.45 7.60 9.41
N LEU A 244 30.89 8.38 8.48
CA LEU A 244 29.54 8.93 8.60
C LEU A 244 28.48 7.84 8.57
N PHE A 245 28.63 6.82 7.71
CA PHE A 245 27.72 5.67 7.68
C PHE A 245 27.78 4.82 8.96
N GLN A 246 28.96 4.71 9.57
CA GLN A 246 29.10 4.04 10.87
C GLN A 246 28.50 4.86 12.01
N GLU A 247 28.70 6.18 11.99
CA GLU A 247 28.22 7.08 13.05
C GLU A 247 26.69 7.20 13.07
N PHE A 248 26.04 7.19 11.89
CA PHE A 248 24.58 7.34 11.75
C PHE A 248 23.89 6.08 11.21
N GLU A 249 24.43 4.90 11.54
CA GLU A 249 23.94 3.61 11.03
C GLU A 249 22.43 3.38 11.32
N ASP A 250 21.93 3.96 12.41
CA ASP A 250 20.53 3.89 12.86
C ASP A 250 19.57 4.76 12.04
N VAL A 251 20.08 5.73 11.28
CA VAL A 251 19.30 6.64 10.42
C VAL A 251 19.06 6.05 9.03
N PHE A 252 19.96 5.18 8.55
CA PHE A 252 19.89 4.63 7.20
C PHE A 252 18.98 3.40 7.10
N SER A 253 18.16 3.36 6.04
CA SER A 253 17.33 2.19 5.72
C SER A 253 18.21 1.00 5.35
N ARG A 254 18.07 -0.10 6.10
CA ARG A 254 18.81 -1.36 5.87
C ARG A 254 18.23 -2.23 4.75
N ASN A 255 17.09 -1.84 4.18
CA ASN A 255 16.45 -2.61 3.12
C ASN A 255 16.97 -2.17 1.75
N ARG A 256 17.46 -3.11 0.94
CA ARG A 256 17.61 -2.87 -0.50
C ARG A 256 16.23 -2.49 -1.07
N PRO A 257 16.10 -1.40 -1.84
CA PRO A 257 14.86 -1.15 -2.57
C PRO A 257 14.62 -2.33 -3.52
N TYR A 258 13.40 -2.85 -3.53
CA TYR A 258 12.92 -3.75 -4.58
C TYR A 258 12.87 -2.96 -5.90
N TYR A 259 14.01 -2.76 -6.54
CA TYR A 259 14.03 -2.53 -7.97
C TYR A 259 13.89 -3.90 -8.61
N SER A 260 12.73 -4.14 -9.24
CA SER A 260 12.63 -5.16 -10.26
C SER A 260 13.62 -4.78 -11.37
N ASP A 261 14.76 -5.45 -11.41
CA ASP A 261 15.65 -5.44 -12.57
C ASP A 261 14.90 -6.03 -13.76
N THR A 262 14.18 -5.18 -14.50
CA THR A 262 13.79 -5.49 -15.87
C THR A 262 14.98 -5.25 -16.77
N THR A 263 15.95 -6.15 -16.71
CA THR A 263 16.87 -6.45 -17.82
C THR A 263 17.53 -7.80 -17.56
N GLN A 264 16.96 -8.88 -18.09
CA GLN A 264 17.74 -9.98 -18.66
C GLN A 264 17.02 -10.55 -19.90
N ASN A 265 17.75 -10.44 -21.01
CA ASN A 265 17.60 -11.05 -22.34
C ASN A 265 16.48 -10.57 -23.27
#